data_AF-A0A0S7X7D6-F1
#
_entry.id   AF-A0A0S7X7D6-F1
#
_cell.length_a   1.000
_cell.length_b   1.000
_cell.length_c   1.000
_cell.angle_alpha   90.00
_cell.angle_beta   90.00
_cell.angle_gamma   90.00
#
_symmetry.space_group_name_H-M   'P 1'
#
loop_
_entity.id
_entity.type
_entity.pdbx_description
1 polymer ?
#
loop_
_entity_poly.entity_id
_entity_poly.type
_entity_poly.pdbx_seq_one_letter_code
_entity_poly.pdbx_strand_id
1 'polypeptide(L)'
;MSDNKDPACSTCPVQERICLQEKGKGPQSCPTINMGEAIESALKRYDDPEIARFARAASIQEAECYFDRHTRPFKVLPIKTRVEEIAEFAERMGYKRLGLAFCGGVMSEASILTSILKNYGFEVISVVCKVGRVPKERIGLRAGEKILKDQFEVMCNPIAQAEVLNQACTDFNIMMGLCVGHDALFLKQ
;
A
#
# COMPACT_ATOMS: atom_id res chain seq x y z
N MET A 1 -1.48 -32.85 -19.33
CA MET A 1 -1.56 -31.39 -19.22
C MET A 1 -2.14 -31.14 -17.85
N SER A 2 -1.34 -30.64 -16.91
CA SER A 2 -1.76 -30.52 -15.50
C SER A 2 -2.96 -29.57 -15.40
N ASP A 3 -4.00 -30.02 -14.69
CA ASP A 3 -5.13 -29.21 -14.22
C ASP A 3 -4.59 -28.15 -13.25
N ASN A 4 -3.93 -27.12 -13.78
CA ASN A 4 -3.43 -26.04 -12.94
C ASN A 4 -4.63 -25.20 -12.47
N LYS A 5 -5.03 -25.40 -11.21
CA LYS A 5 -6.10 -24.66 -10.54
C LYS A 5 -5.62 -23.35 -9.93
N ASP A 6 -4.35 -22.99 -10.10
CA ASP A 6 -3.82 -21.73 -9.60
C ASP A 6 -4.54 -20.53 -10.25
N PRO A 7 -4.83 -19.45 -9.51
CA PRO A 7 -5.52 -18.29 -10.04
C PRO A 7 -4.75 -17.60 -11.17
N ALA A 8 -5.42 -17.33 -12.28
CA ALA A 8 -4.84 -16.63 -13.44
C ALA A 8 -5.72 -15.48 -13.93
N CYS A 9 -6.13 -14.58 -13.02
CA CYS A 9 -7.05 -13.48 -13.32
C CYS A 9 -6.55 -12.53 -14.42
N SER A 10 -5.24 -12.29 -14.50
CA SER A 10 -4.61 -11.39 -15.48
C SER A 10 -4.78 -11.84 -16.94
N THR A 11 -5.04 -13.13 -17.16
CA THR A 11 -5.23 -13.73 -18.48
C THR A 11 -6.65 -14.27 -18.68
N CYS A 12 -7.62 -13.80 -17.88
CA CYS A 12 -9.01 -14.24 -17.96
C CYS A 12 -9.61 -13.96 -19.35
N PRO A 13 -10.01 -15.01 -20.12
CA PRO A 13 -10.53 -14.84 -21.47
C PRO A 13 -12.02 -14.47 -21.51
N VAL A 14 -12.70 -14.49 -20.35
CA VAL A 14 -14.15 -14.31 -20.27
C VAL A 14 -14.51 -12.82 -20.34
N GLN A 15 -15.45 -12.49 -21.23
CA GLN A 15 -16.02 -11.15 -21.35
C GLN A 15 -17.10 -10.89 -20.30
N GLU A 16 -18.10 -11.76 -20.20
CA GLU A 16 -19.15 -11.73 -19.17
C GLU A 16 -18.65 -12.40 -17.89
N ARG A 17 -17.86 -11.67 -17.09
CA ARG A 17 -17.14 -12.23 -15.93
C ARG A 17 -18.05 -12.39 -14.71
N ILE A 18 -17.99 -13.55 -14.06
CA ILE A 18 -18.73 -13.84 -12.83
C ILE A 18 -18.40 -12.89 -11.67
N CYS A 19 -17.17 -12.34 -11.63
CA CYS A 19 -16.78 -11.37 -10.62
C CYS A 19 -17.38 -9.96 -10.81
N LEU A 20 -18.08 -9.72 -11.92
CA LEU A 20 -18.73 -8.44 -12.22
C LEU A 20 -20.25 -8.57 -12.38
N GLN A 21 -20.73 -9.76 -12.74
CA GLN A 21 -22.13 -10.00 -13.10
C GLN A 21 -22.61 -11.32 -12.50
N GLU A 22 -23.80 -11.33 -11.92
CA GLU A 22 -24.40 -12.49 -11.24
C GLU A 22 -24.48 -13.74 -12.16
N LYS A 23 -24.77 -13.55 -13.45
CA LYS A 23 -24.87 -14.62 -14.45
C LYS A 23 -23.59 -14.81 -15.28
N GLY A 24 -22.50 -14.17 -14.89
CA GLY A 24 -21.22 -14.27 -15.59
C GLY A 24 -20.58 -15.65 -15.45
N LYS A 25 -19.55 -15.90 -16.25
CA LYS A 25 -18.76 -17.14 -16.26
C LYS A 25 -17.34 -16.90 -15.77
N GLY A 26 -16.61 -17.98 -15.52
CA GLY A 26 -15.19 -17.94 -15.20
C GLY A 26 -14.44 -19.09 -15.86
N PRO A 27 -13.14 -18.92 -16.16
CA PRO A 27 -12.28 -20.02 -16.60
C PRO A 27 -12.07 -21.04 -15.47
N GLN A 28 -11.48 -22.21 -15.77
CA GLN A 28 -11.14 -23.21 -14.76
C GLN A 28 -10.21 -22.68 -13.66
N SER A 29 -9.39 -21.67 -13.95
CA SER A 29 -8.50 -20.98 -13.01
C SER A 29 -9.16 -19.82 -12.26
N CYS A 30 -10.49 -19.67 -12.30
CA CYS A 30 -11.19 -18.54 -11.67
C CYS A 30 -11.21 -18.68 -10.13
N PRO A 31 -10.64 -17.74 -9.37
CA PRO A 31 -10.69 -17.83 -7.90
C PRO A 31 -12.10 -17.62 -7.36
N THR A 32 -12.94 -16.80 -8.01
CA THR A 32 -14.34 -16.60 -7.60
C THR A 32 -15.14 -17.91 -7.60
N ILE A 33 -14.81 -18.85 -8.48
CA ILE A 33 -15.48 -20.16 -8.57
C ILE A 33 -14.79 -21.20 -7.67
N ASN A 34 -13.46 -21.20 -7.63
CA ASN A 34 -12.70 -22.32 -7.06
C ASN A 34 -12.11 -22.06 -5.67
N MET A 35 -12.17 -20.83 -5.17
CA MET A 35 -11.54 -20.43 -3.89
C MET A 35 -12.56 -19.88 -2.88
N GLY A 36 -13.75 -20.50 -2.82
CA GLY A 36 -14.83 -20.10 -1.92
C GLY A 36 -14.39 -20.00 -0.45
N GLU A 37 -13.63 -20.98 0.05
CA GLU A 37 -13.14 -20.99 1.43
C GLU A 37 -12.25 -19.77 1.75
N ALA A 38 -11.31 -19.42 0.85
CA ALA A 38 -10.44 -18.27 1.04
C ALA A 38 -11.22 -16.95 0.99
N ILE A 39 -12.22 -16.86 0.11
CA ILE A 39 -13.09 -15.67 -0.02
C ILE A 39 -13.98 -15.53 1.23
N GLU A 40 -14.62 -16.60 1.68
CA GLU A 40 -15.44 -16.60 2.89
C GLU A 40 -14.62 -16.26 4.14
N SER A 41 -13.42 -16.81 4.25
CA SER A 41 -12.48 -16.47 5.33
C SER A 41 -12.09 -14.99 5.31
N ALA A 42 -11.82 -14.43 4.12
CA ALA A 42 -11.55 -13.01 3.97
C ALA A 42 -12.76 -12.13 4.31
N LEU A 43 -13.98 -12.55 3.94
CA LEU A 43 -15.21 -11.81 4.23
C LEU A 43 -15.47 -11.71 5.74
N LYS A 44 -15.22 -12.78 6.51
CA LYS A 44 -15.34 -12.77 7.98
C LYS A 44 -14.42 -11.75 8.65
N ARG A 45 -13.30 -11.36 8.01
CA ARG A 45 -12.42 -10.32 8.55
C ARG A 45 -13.09 -8.93 8.57
N TYR A 46 -14.09 -8.69 7.73
CA TYR A 46 -14.87 -7.45 7.77
C TYR A 46 -15.90 -7.42 8.92
N ASP A 47 -16.04 -8.49 9.71
CA ASP A 47 -16.83 -8.46 10.95
C ASP A 47 -16.10 -7.67 12.07
N ASP A 48 -14.79 -7.45 11.93
CA ASP A 48 -14.02 -6.53 12.78
C ASP A 48 -14.44 -5.07 12.46
N PRO A 49 -14.97 -4.32 13.45
CA PRO A 49 -15.43 -2.95 13.24
C PRO A 49 -14.36 -2.00 12.68
N GLU A 50 -13.09 -2.19 13.04
CA GLU A 50 -12.01 -1.32 12.56
C GLU A 50 -11.69 -1.61 11.08
N ILE A 51 -11.68 -2.89 10.69
CA ILE A 51 -11.51 -3.30 9.28
C ILE A 51 -12.71 -2.81 8.45
N ALA A 52 -13.93 -3.00 8.95
CA ALA A 52 -15.15 -2.52 8.29
C ALA A 52 -15.15 -1.01 8.09
N ARG A 53 -14.78 -0.25 9.13
CA ARG A 53 -14.68 1.21 9.10
C ARG A 53 -13.65 1.66 8.08
N PHE A 54 -12.44 1.07 8.12
CA PHE A 54 -11.36 1.41 7.18
C PHE A 54 -11.77 1.15 5.73
N ALA A 55 -12.31 -0.05 5.46
CA ALA A 55 -12.74 -0.44 4.11
C ALA A 55 -13.85 0.45 3.58
N ARG A 56 -14.85 0.77 4.40
CA ARG A 56 -15.92 1.70 4.04
C ARG A 56 -15.38 3.09 3.72
N ALA A 57 -14.46 3.61 4.54
CA ALA A 57 -13.84 4.90 4.29
C ALA A 57 -13.04 4.90 2.98
N ALA A 58 -12.32 3.82 2.69
CA ALA A 58 -11.53 3.68 1.46
C ALA A 58 -12.43 3.66 0.21
N SER A 59 -13.55 2.92 0.24
CA SER A 59 -14.51 2.91 -0.87
C SER A 59 -15.19 4.26 -1.10
N ILE A 60 -15.45 5.03 -0.03
CA ILE A 60 -15.99 6.40 -0.17
C ILE A 60 -14.93 7.32 -0.78
N GLN A 61 -13.67 7.20 -0.34
CA GLN A 61 -12.56 7.97 -0.89
C GLN A 61 -12.38 7.73 -2.38
N GLU A 62 -12.37 6.45 -2.80
CA GLU A 62 -12.33 6.05 -4.22
C GLU A 62 -13.45 6.74 -5.01
N ALA A 63 -14.69 6.65 -4.51
CA ALA A 63 -15.82 7.26 -5.19
C ALA A 63 -15.65 8.78 -5.34
N GLU A 64 -15.03 9.47 -4.36
CA GLU A 64 -14.86 10.93 -4.36
C GLU A 64 -13.74 11.40 -5.29
N CYS A 65 -12.85 10.52 -5.74
CA CYS A 65 -11.84 10.82 -6.74
C CYS A 65 -12.43 11.08 -8.14
N TYR A 66 -13.62 10.53 -8.44
CA TYR A 66 -14.26 10.65 -9.75
C TYR A 66 -15.11 11.91 -9.90
N PHE A 67 -14.74 12.75 -10.86
CA PHE A 67 -15.47 13.97 -11.20
C PHE A 67 -16.87 13.67 -11.73
N ASP A 68 -17.84 14.47 -11.28
CA ASP A 68 -19.22 14.46 -11.77
C ASP A 68 -19.88 13.06 -11.78
N ARG A 69 -19.55 12.21 -10.80
CA ARG A 69 -20.03 10.81 -10.68
C ARG A 69 -21.55 10.63 -10.64
N HIS A 70 -22.28 11.73 -10.43
CA HIS A 70 -23.74 11.75 -10.36
C HIS A 70 -24.40 11.95 -11.73
N THR A 71 -23.70 12.46 -12.75
CA THR A 71 -24.28 12.62 -14.08
C THR A 71 -24.36 11.31 -14.85
N ARG A 72 -25.28 11.25 -15.81
CA ARG A 72 -25.52 10.09 -16.67
C ARG A 72 -25.49 10.52 -18.14
N PRO A 73 -24.74 9.81 -19.01
CA PRO A 73 -23.92 8.62 -18.71
C PRO A 73 -22.70 8.97 -17.84
N PHE A 74 -22.37 8.10 -16.87
CA PHE A 74 -21.21 8.29 -16.01
C PHE A 74 -19.93 8.20 -16.83
N LYS A 75 -19.03 9.19 -16.67
CA LYS A 75 -17.71 9.21 -17.29
C LYS A 75 -16.65 8.97 -16.23
N VAL A 76 -15.80 7.96 -16.46
CA VAL A 76 -14.70 7.63 -15.55
C VAL A 76 -13.59 8.67 -15.72
N LEU A 77 -13.57 9.68 -14.85
CA LEU A 77 -12.60 10.77 -14.86
C LEU A 77 -12.07 11.02 -13.43
N PRO A 78 -10.90 10.46 -13.06
CA PRO A 78 -10.27 10.77 -11.78
C PRO A 78 -9.64 12.16 -11.82
N ILE A 79 -9.79 12.94 -10.75
CA ILE A 79 -9.31 14.34 -10.68
C ILE A 79 -8.40 14.64 -9.49
N LYS A 80 -8.25 13.71 -8.55
CA LYS A 80 -7.43 13.92 -7.35
C LYS A 80 -6.10 13.22 -7.49
N THR A 81 -5.05 13.88 -7.00
CA THR A 81 -3.73 13.26 -6.83
C THR A 81 -3.73 12.35 -5.61
N ARG A 82 -2.79 11.40 -5.58
CA ARG A 82 -2.59 10.53 -4.41
C ARG A 82 -2.31 11.32 -3.12
N VAL A 83 -1.66 12.49 -3.22
CA VAL A 83 -1.35 13.34 -2.06
C VAL A 83 -2.63 13.94 -1.48
N GLU A 84 -3.52 14.45 -2.33
CA GLU A 84 -4.84 14.94 -1.91
C GLU A 84 -5.66 13.81 -1.29
N GLU A 85 -5.71 12.63 -1.95
CA GLU A 85 -6.46 11.49 -1.40
C GLU A 85 -5.91 10.99 -0.06
N ILE A 86 -4.59 11.04 0.17
CA ILE A 86 -4.00 10.71 1.47
C ILE A 86 -4.49 11.67 2.55
N ALA A 87 -4.48 12.98 2.28
CA ALA A 87 -4.93 13.98 3.23
C ALA A 87 -6.43 13.83 3.54
N GLU A 88 -7.26 13.70 2.51
CA GLU A 88 -8.71 13.51 2.66
C GLU A 88 -9.06 12.20 3.39
N PHE A 89 -8.38 11.11 3.06
CA PHE A 89 -8.59 9.83 3.72
C PHE A 89 -8.18 9.89 5.19
N ALA A 90 -7.03 10.49 5.50
CA ALA A 90 -6.58 10.67 6.88
C ALA A 90 -7.54 11.54 7.70
N GLU A 91 -8.07 12.62 7.12
CA GLU A 91 -9.10 13.46 7.76
C GLU A 91 -10.39 12.66 8.02
N ARG A 92 -10.86 11.90 7.02
CA ARG A 92 -12.05 11.05 7.14
C ARG A 92 -11.91 10.00 8.24
N MET A 93 -10.70 9.48 8.42
CA MET A 93 -10.41 8.52 9.48
C MET A 93 -10.19 9.18 10.86
N GLY A 94 -10.10 10.52 10.91
CA GLY A 94 -9.84 11.27 12.13
C GLY A 94 -8.38 11.19 12.60
N TYR A 95 -7.48 10.79 11.71
CA TYR A 95 -6.05 10.64 12.01
C TYR A 95 -5.38 11.98 12.26
N LYS A 96 -4.36 11.98 13.11
CA LYS A 96 -3.60 13.16 13.50
C LYS A 96 -2.11 12.99 13.24
N ARG A 97 -1.58 11.79 13.44
CA ARG A 97 -0.15 11.46 13.31
C ARG A 97 0.07 10.59 12.09
N LEU A 98 0.68 11.14 11.06
CA LEU A 98 1.03 10.42 9.84
C LEU A 98 2.49 10.00 9.86
N GLY A 99 2.75 8.72 9.65
CA GLY A 99 4.09 8.20 9.47
C GLY A 99 4.54 8.30 8.01
N LEU A 100 5.78 8.70 7.77
CA LEU A 100 6.39 8.74 6.44
C LEU A 100 7.66 7.89 6.43
N ALA A 101 7.55 6.66 5.90
CA ALA A 101 8.69 5.80 5.63
C ALA A 101 9.21 6.06 4.21
N PHE A 102 10.46 6.50 4.07
CA PHE A 102 10.95 6.94 2.77
C PHE A 102 12.40 6.54 2.47
N CYS A 103 12.74 6.48 1.19
CA CYS A 103 14.10 6.20 0.75
C CYS A 103 14.99 7.45 0.79
N GLY A 104 16.25 7.28 1.17
CA GLY A 104 17.24 8.36 1.13
C GLY A 104 17.50 8.93 -0.28
N GLY A 105 17.09 8.23 -1.34
CA GLY A 105 17.16 8.73 -2.71
C GLY A 105 16.08 9.77 -3.07
N VAL A 106 15.04 9.92 -2.23
CA VAL A 106 13.92 10.86 -2.45
C VAL A 106 13.74 11.82 -1.26
N MET A 107 14.86 12.22 -0.64
CA MET A 107 14.85 13.09 0.55
C MET A 107 14.16 14.43 0.30
N SER A 108 14.38 15.05 -0.87
CA SER A 108 13.75 16.31 -1.27
C SER A 108 12.23 16.19 -1.35
N GLU A 109 11.75 15.15 -2.02
CA GLU A 109 10.33 14.88 -2.24
C GLU A 109 9.63 14.52 -0.92
N ALA A 110 10.30 13.77 -0.04
CA ALA A 110 9.80 13.48 1.30
C ALA A 110 9.67 14.74 2.16
N SER A 111 10.60 15.70 2.03
CA SER A 111 10.52 17.01 2.70
C SER A 111 9.35 17.86 2.18
N ILE A 112 9.14 17.87 0.87
CA ILE A 112 8.00 18.56 0.24
C ILE A 112 6.68 17.94 0.71
N LEU A 113 6.55 16.61 0.64
CA LEU A 113 5.36 15.91 1.11
C LEU A 113 5.08 16.17 2.59
N THR A 114 6.12 16.15 3.43
CA THR A 114 6.00 16.49 4.85
C THR A 114 5.43 17.89 5.05
N SER A 115 5.90 18.87 4.26
CA SER A 115 5.43 20.25 4.33
C SER A 115 3.97 20.37 3.90
N ILE A 116 3.57 19.68 2.82
CA ILE A 116 2.19 19.64 2.35
C ILE A 116 1.27 19.06 3.43
N LEU A 117 1.60 17.89 3.99
CA LEU A 117 0.76 17.24 5.01
C LEU A 117 0.68 18.06 6.31
N LYS A 118 1.77 18.73 6.73
CA LYS A 118 1.73 19.67 7.85
C LYS A 118 0.81 20.86 7.59
N ASN A 119 0.78 21.37 6.36
CA ASN A 119 -0.14 22.45 5.97
C ASN A 119 -1.60 22.00 5.98
N TYR A 120 -1.89 20.71 5.76
CA TYR A 120 -3.21 20.11 6.01
C TYR A 120 -3.53 19.94 7.51
N GLY A 121 -2.59 20.23 8.41
CA GLY A 121 -2.79 20.17 9.86
C GLY A 121 -2.39 18.84 10.52
N PHE A 122 -1.72 17.94 9.80
CA PHE A 122 -1.23 16.69 10.36
C PHE A 122 0.11 16.86 11.07
N GLU A 123 0.33 16.09 12.14
CA GLU A 123 1.67 15.82 12.65
C GLU A 123 2.33 14.75 11.78
N VAL A 124 3.53 15.00 11.28
CA VAL A 124 4.23 14.07 10.39
C VAL A 124 5.51 13.56 11.06
N ILE A 125 5.58 12.24 11.25
CA ILE A 125 6.75 11.54 11.77
C ILE A 125 7.45 10.83 10.61
N SER A 126 8.68 11.20 10.28
CA SER A 126 9.38 10.67 9.11
C SER A 126 10.58 9.79 9.49
N VAL A 127 10.77 8.68 8.79
CA VAL A 127 11.91 7.77 8.98
C VAL A 127 12.55 7.39 7.64
N VAL A 128 13.84 7.67 7.49
CA VAL A 128 14.62 7.33 6.29
C VAL A 128 15.05 5.87 6.28
N CYS A 129 15.17 5.26 5.10
CA CYS A 129 15.52 3.84 4.95
C CYS A 129 16.86 3.43 5.57
N LYS A 130 17.78 4.36 5.79
CA LYS A 130 19.10 4.10 6.40
C LYS A 130 19.12 4.19 7.93
N VAL A 131 17.95 4.29 8.56
CA VAL A 131 17.78 4.38 10.02
C VAL A 131 18.58 3.28 10.73
N GLY A 132 19.28 3.66 11.80
CA GLY A 132 20.12 2.77 12.60
C GLY A 132 21.54 2.53 12.04
N ARG A 133 21.87 2.97 10.82
CA ARG A 133 23.23 2.87 10.24
C ARG A 133 23.81 1.44 10.30
N VAL A 134 22.98 0.43 10.05
CA VAL A 134 23.38 -0.99 10.13
C VAL A 134 24.17 -1.40 8.88
N PRO A 135 25.33 -2.08 8.99
CA PRO A 135 26.08 -2.59 7.84
C PRO A 135 25.33 -3.69 7.09
N LYS A 136 25.48 -3.74 5.77
CA LYS A 136 24.91 -4.80 4.91
C LYS A 136 25.38 -6.22 5.30
N GLU A 137 26.54 -6.37 5.92
CA GLU A 137 27.05 -7.64 6.43
C GLU A 137 26.14 -8.27 7.48
N ARG A 138 25.32 -7.48 8.18
CA ARG A 138 24.34 -7.98 9.17
C ARG A 138 23.35 -8.97 8.56
N ILE A 139 23.07 -8.83 7.27
CA ILE A 139 22.17 -9.70 6.48
C ILE A 139 22.94 -10.62 5.52
N GLY A 140 24.25 -10.76 5.72
CA GLY A 140 25.09 -11.72 4.98
C GLY A 140 25.56 -11.26 3.60
N LEU A 141 25.41 -9.97 3.25
CA LEU A 141 25.92 -9.45 1.98
C LEU A 141 27.46 -9.48 1.95
N ARG A 142 28.01 -10.08 0.89
CA ARG A 142 29.43 -10.12 0.60
C ARG A 142 29.88 -8.79 0.01
N ALA A 143 31.16 -8.48 0.13
CA ALA A 143 31.72 -7.22 -0.35
C ALA A 143 31.45 -6.95 -1.84
N GLY A 144 31.48 -7.98 -2.69
CA GLY A 144 31.19 -7.86 -4.12
C GLY A 144 29.71 -7.62 -4.48
N GLU A 145 28.79 -7.86 -3.55
CA GLU A 145 27.33 -7.65 -3.70
C GLU A 145 26.89 -6.25 -3.26
N LYS A 146 27.80 -5.49 -2.64
CA LYS A 146 27.59 -4.10 -2.22
C LYS A 146 27.67 -3.15 -3.42
N ILE A 147 27.02 -2.00 -3.28
CA ILE A 147 27.20 -0.87 -4.19
C ILE A 147 28.61 -0.30 -3.96
N LEU A 148 28.95 -0.08 -2.69
CA LEU A 148 30.29 0.34 -2.27
C LEU A 148 31.11 -0.92 -1.95
N LYS A 149 31.74 -1.48 -3.00
CA LYS A 149 32.57 -2.68 -2.87
C LYS A 149 33.68 -2.47 -1.85
N ASP A 150 33.87 -3.46 -0.99
CA ASP A 150 34.90 -3.51 0.06
C ASP A 150 34.87 -2.34 1.07
N GLN A 151 33.77 -1.59 1.11
CA GLN A 151 33.57 -0.48 2.03
C GLN A 151 32.38 -0.71 2.95
N PHE A 152 32.33 0.09 4.01
CA PHE A 152 31.14 0.17 4.86
C PHE A 152 29.98 0.75 4.05
N GLU A 153 28.92 -0.04 3.90
CA GLU A 153 27.69 0.41 3.25
C GLU A 153 26.51 0.12 4.16
N VAL A 154 25.71 1.16 4.41
CA VAL A 154 24.51 1.08 5.25
C VAL A 154 23.42 0.34 4.50
N MET A 155 22.84 -0.70 5.10
CA MET A 155 21.67 -1.39 4.58
C MET A 155 20.42 -0.50 4.67
N CYS A 156 19.44 -0.74 3.80
CA CYS A 156 18.11 -0.22 4.04
C CYS A 156 17.43 -1.10 5.11
N ASN A 157 16.78 -0.49 6.10
CA ASN A 157 16.19 -1.18 7.24
C ASN A 157 14.69 -0.86 7.38
N PRO A 158 13.85 -1.42 6.48
CA PRO A 158 12.40 -1.15 6.48
C PRO A 158 11.70 -1.67 7.74
N ILE A 159 12.22 -2.73 8.36
CA ILE A 159 11.70 -3.23 9.65
C ILE A 159 11.89 -2.15 10.73
N ALA A 160 13.09 -1.58 10.85
CA ALA A 160 13.31 -0.48 11.79
C ALA A 160 12.51 0.78 11.42
N GLN A 161 12.21 1.04 10.14
CA GLN A 161 11.29 2.12 9.78
C GLN A 161 9.90 1.89 10.37
N ALA A 162 9.35 0.69 10.22
CA ALA A 162 8.04 0.34 10.77
C ALA A 162 8.05 0.41 12.30
N GLU A 163 9.05 -0.17 12.97
CA GLU A 163 9.16 -0.17 14.43
C GLU A 163 9.25 1.24 15.02
N VAL A 164 10.03 2.14 14.39
CA VAL A 164 10.12 3.54 14.85
C VAL A 164 8.79 4.27 14.68
N LEU A 165 8.06 4.01 13.59
CA LEU A 165 6.73 4.61 13.37
C LEU A 165 5.68 4.06 14.34
N ASN A 166 5.69 2.75 14.59
CA ASN A 166 4.84 2.10 15.58
C ASN A 166 5.11 2.64 16.99
N GLN A 167 6.37 2.80 17.37
CA GLN A 167 6.75 3.40 18.65
C GLN A 167 6.33 4.87 18.74
N ALA A 168 6.30 5.59 17.61
CA ALA A 168 5.79 6.95 17.55
C ALA A 168 4.25 7.03 17.51
N CYS A 169 3.55 5.89 17.62
CA CYS A 169 2.09 5.77 17.60
C CYS A 169 1.47 6.55 16.43
N THR A 170 1.97 6.33 15.21
CA THR A 170 1.35 6.90 14.01
C THR A 170 0.04 6.19 13.70
N ASP A 171 -0.94 6.96 13.23
CA ASP A 171 -2.27 6.44 12.89
C ASP A 171 -2.29 5.80 11.49
N PHE A 172 -1.46 6.34 10.58
CA PHE A 172 -1.39 5.89 9.20
C PHE A 172 0.01 6.11 8.61
N ASN A 173 0.56 5.07 7.98
CA ASN A 173 1.90 5.08 7.42
C ASN A 173 1.88 5.21 5.89
N ILE A 174 2.66 6.16 5.38
CA ILE A 174 2.86 6.45 3.96
C ILE A 174 4.25 5.96 3.58
N MET A 175 4.34 5.18 2.49
CA MET A 175 5.62 4.79 1.91
C MET A 175 5.98 5.69 0.73
N MET A 176 7.23 6.12 0.63
CA MET A 176 7.72 6.93 -0.48
C MET A 176 9.08 6.45 -1.01
N GLY A 177 9.09 5.93 -2.24
CA GLY A 177 10.31 5.58 -2.97
C GLY A 177 11.10 4.41 -2.37
N LEU A 178 10.51 3.57 -1.53
CA LEU A 178 11.18 2.37 -1.02
C LEU A 178 11.47 1.40 -2.18
N CYS A 179 12.68 0.85 -2.21
CA CYS A 179 13.09 -0.10 -3.24
C CYS A 179 12.28 -1.40 -3.15
N VAL A 180 12.09 -2.06 -4.30
CA VAL A 180 11.43 -3.38 -4.39
C VAL A 180 12.03 -4.37 -3.39
N GLY A 181 11.16 -5.07 -2.68
CA GLY A 181 11.51 -6.02 -1.63
C GLY A 181 11.67 -5.36 -0.26
N HIS A 182 12.14 -4.11 -0.19
CA HIS A 182 12.16 -3.35 1.07
C HIS A 182 10.78 -2.78 1.39
N ASP A 183 10.05 -2.33 0.37
CA ASP A 183 8.63 -1.95 0.46
C ASP A 183 7.75 -3.12 0.92
N ALA A 184 7.92 -4.29 0.30
CA ALA A 184 7.19 -5.51 0.66
C ALA A 184 7.54 -5.98 2.07
N LEU A 185 8.78 -5.80 2.51
CA LEU A 185 9.18 -6.11 3.88
C LEU A 185 8.56 -5.12 4.88
N PHE A 186 8.48 -3.83 4.55
CA PHE A 186 7.77 -2.83 5.36
C PHE A 186 6.29 -3.17 5.52
N LEU A 187 5.59 -3.54 4.44
CA LEU A 187 4.16 -3.92 4.46
C LEU A 187 3.84 -5.21 5.24
N LYS A 188 4.87 -6.01 5.56
CA LYS A 188 4.74 -7.21 6.40
C LYS A 188 4.88 -6.92 7.90
N GLN A 189 5.30 -5.71 8.26
CA GLN A 189 5.38 -5.27 9.65
C GLN A 189 4.04 -4.65 10.06
#